data_AF-A0A1G7NLR3-F1
#
_entry.id   AF-A0A1G7NLR3-F1
#
_cell.length_a   1.000
_cell.length_b   1.000
_cell.length_c   1.000
_cell.angle_alpha   90.00
_cell.angle_beta   90.00
_cell.angle_gamma   90.00
#
_symmetry.space_group_name_H-M   'P 1'
#
loop_
_entity.id
_entity.type
_entity.pdbx_description
1 polymer ?
#
loop_
_entity_poly.entity_id
_entity_poly.type
_entity_poly.pdbx_seq_one_letter_code
_entity_poly.pdbx_strand_id
1 'polypeptide(L)'
;MIKERVITILKASQMRLPELEEKTGISRYTWNNLKNPARNREIKAEEIEAVAKMFPQYRWWMLTGEVMPDKGQVSPEYEEANRNLPNQNAG
;
A
#
# COMPACT_ATOMS: atom_id res chain seq x y z
N MET A 1 6.50 -9.86 5.59
CA MET A 1 5.37 -9.83 6.57
C MET A 1 4.48 -8.60 6.32
N ILE A 2 3.27 -8.51 6.89
CA ILE A 2 2.27 -7.44 6.63
C ILE A 2 2.83 -6.01 6.65
N LYS A 3 3.78 -5.70 7.55
CA LYS A 3 4.51 -4.42 7.61
C LYS A 3 5.13 -4.04 6.26
N GLU A 4 5.77 -4.98 5.58
CA GLU A 4 6.45 -4.71 4.31
C GLU A 4 5.44 -4.41 3.21
N ARG A 5 4.32 -5.15 3.16
CA ARG A 5 3.25 -4.90 2.18
C ARG A 5 2.62 -3.50 2.38
N VAL A 6 2.43 -3.08 3.63
CA VAL A 6 2.02 -1.70 3.95
C VAL A 6 3.05 -0.70 3.42
N ILE A 7 4.34 -0.91 3.68
CA ILE A 7 5.40 -0.02 3.18
C ILE A 7 5.43 0.02 1.64
N THR A 8 5.22 -1.11 0.97
CA THR A 8 5.13 -1.18 -0.50
C THR A 8 3.96 -0.34 -1.01
N ILE A 9 2.77 -0.47 -0.42
CA ILE A 9 1.60 0.35 -0.78
C ILE A 9 1.90 1.84 -0.60
N LEU A 10 2.48 2.23 0.54
CA LEU A 10 2.81 3.63 0.83
C LEU A 10 3.93 4.20 -0.06
N LYS A 11 4.79 3.36 -0.63
CA LYS A 11 5.79 3.77 -1.62
C LYS A 11 5.16 3.93 -3.00
N ALA A 12 4.34 2.97 -3.42
CA ALA A 12 3.64 3.00 -4.69
C ALA A 12 2.63 4.16 -4.79
N SER A 13 2.02 4.56 -3.67
CA SER A 13 1.11 5.71 -3.65
C SER A 13 1.79 7.07 -3.87
N GLN A 14 3.11 7.14 -3.73
CA GLN A 14 3.91 8.37 -3.81
C GLN A 14 3.44 9.52 -2.89
N MET A 15 2.62 9.22 -1.89
CA MET A 15 2.06 10.21 -0.98
C MET A 15 3.12 10.81 -0.06
N ARG A 16 2.98 12.11 0.19
CA ARG A 16 3.86 12.83 1.11
C ARG A 16 3.44 12.57 2.56
N LEU A 17 4.39 12.62 3.49
CA LEU A 17 4.10 12.39 4.92
C LEU A 17 3.03 13.33 5.50
N PRO A 18 2.97 14.64 5.16
CA PRO A 18 1.89 15.51 5.63
C PRO A 18 0.51 15.10 5.11
N GLU A 19 0.43 14.59 3.87
CA GLU A 19 -0.83 14.13 3.27
C GLU A 19 -1.32 12.84 3.96
N LEU A 20 -0.40 11.93 4.31
CA LEU A 20 -0.73 10.75 5.11
C LEU A 20 -1.26 11.16 6.48
N GLU A 21 -0.62 12.11 7.14
CA GLU A 21 -1.06 12.63 8.44
C GLU A 21 -2.46 13.24 8.37
N GLU A 22 -2.74 14.05 7.35
CA GLU A 22 -4.06 14.65 7.12
C GLU A 22 -5.15 13.59 6.87
N LYS A 23 -4.88 12.60 6.01
CA LYS A 23 -5.88 11.60 5.63
C LYS A 23 -6.11 10.51 6.67
N THR A 24 -5.10 10.19 7.48
CA THR A 24 -5.21 9.09 8.45
C THR A 24 -5.32 9.55 9.90
N GLY A 25 -5.02 10.82 10.20
CA GLY A 25 -4.88 11.32 11.57
C GLY A 25 -3.70 10.73 12.33
N ILE A 26 -2.82 9.97 11.66
CA ILE A 26 -1.64 9.33 12.27
C ILE A 26 -0.44 10.20 11.99
N SER A 27 0.35 10.50 13.03
CA SER A 27 1.42 11.49 12.90
C SER A 27 2.41 11.18 11.77
N ARG A 28 2.89 12.23 11.10
CA ARG A 28 3.95 12.09 10.07
C ARG A 28 5.20 11.38 10.60
N TYR A 29 5.50 11.53 11.90
CA TYR A 29 6.62 10.88 12.57
C TYR A 29 6.42 9.35 12.63
N THR A 30 5.20 8.90 12.91
CA THR A 30 4.83 7.48 12.90
C THR A 30 5.05 6.86 11.52
N TRP A 31 4.59 7.54 10.46
CA TRP A 31 4.79 7.11 9.07
C TRP A 31 6.26 7.12 8.66
N ASN A 32 7.00 8.17 9.02
CA ASN A 32 8.44 8.26 8.77
C ASN A 32 9.19 7.10 9.44
N ASN A 33 8.86 6.81 10.70
CA ASN A 33 9.45 5.71 11.43
C ASN A 33 9.09 4.34 10.85
N LEU A 34 7.88 4.17 10.33
CA LEU A 34 7.47 2.93 9.67
C LEU A 34 8.30 2.66 8.41
N LYS A 35 8.51 3.70 7.61
CA LYS A 35 9.24 3.65 6.32
C LYS A 35 10.75 3.54 6.49
N ASN A 36 11.30 3.88 7.66
CA ASN A 36 12.73 3.87 7.91
C ASN A 36 13.24 2.44 8.20
N PRO A 37 14.09 1.84 7.33
CA PRO A 37 14.59 0.48 7.52
C PRO A 37 15.49 0.35 8.76
N ALA A 38 16.12 1.43 9.23
CA ALA A 38 16.92 1.42 10.46
C ALA A 38 16.05 1.32 11.73
N ARG A 39 14.72 1.47 11.62
CA ARG A 39 13.80 1.35 12.75
C ARG A 39 13.04 0.03 12.69
N ASN A 40 13.44 -0.90 13.55
CA ASN A 40 12.75 -2.18 13.69
C ASN A 40 11.62 -2.11 14.74
N ARG A 41 10.55 -1.38 14.41
CA ARG A 41 9.30 -1.42 15.19
C ARG A 41 8.26 -2.29 14.52
N GLU A 42 7.37 -2.85 15.32
CA GLU A 42 6.16 -3.51 14.84
C GLU A 42 5.17 -2.49 14.25
N ILE A 43 4.37 -2.96 13.31
CA ILE A 43 3.26 -2.20 12.77
C ILE A 43 2.04 -2.41 13.65
N LYS A 44 1.32 -1.33 13.94
CA LYS A 44 0.12 -1.36 14.78
C LYS A 44 -1.14 -1.57 13.95
N ALA A 45 -2.20 -2.06 14.59
CA ALA A 45 -3.51 -2.26 13.97
C ALA A 45 -4.07 -0.96 13.35
N GLU A 46 -3.96 0.17 14.05
CA GLU A 46 -4.43 1.48 13.57
C GLU A 46 -3.80 1.87 12.21
N GLU A 47 -2.55 1.51 11.99
CA GLU A 47 -1.80 1.82 10.76
C GLU A 47 -2.22 0.90 9.61
N ILE A 48 -2.45 -0.38 9.92
CA ILE A 48 -2.97 -1.36 8.96
C ILE A 48 -4.37 -0.94 8.51
N GLU A 49 -5.25 -0.59 9.45
CA GLU A 49 -6.61 -0.14 9.16
C GLU A 49 -6.63 1.15 8.33
N ALA A 50 -5.78 2.12 8.65
CA ALA A 50 -5.67 3.35 7.90
C ALA A 50 -5.29 3.09 6.43
N VAL A 51 -4.30 2.22 6.20
CA VAL A 51 -3.86 1.85 4.84
C VAL A 51 -4.94 1.04 4.11
N ALA A 52 -5.61 0.10 4.80
CA ALA A 52 -6.72 -0.66 4.26
C ALA A 52 -7.93 0.20 3.84
N LYS A 53 -8.15 1.33 4.52
CA LYS A 53 -9.21 2.30 4.20
C LYS A 53 -8.82 3.19 3.03
N MET A 54 -7.57 3.67 2.98
CA MET A 54 -7.07 4.52 1.88
C MET A 54 -6.91 3.75 0.56
N PHE A 55 -6.49 2.50 0.62
CA PHE A 55 -6.22 1.67 -0.56
C PHE A 55 -7.02 0.37 -0.54
N PRO A 56 -8.35 0.44 -0.70
CA PRO A 56 -9.22 -0.72 -0.59
C PRO A 56 -8.92 -1.80 -1.65
N GLN A 57 -8.35 -1.42 -2.80
CA GLN A 57 -7.94 -2.36 -3.86
C GLN A 57 -6.75 -3.24 -3.46
N TYR A 58 -5.96 -2.84 -2.47
CA TYR A 58 -4.81 -3.60 -1.99
C TYR A 58 -5.09 -4.41 -0.72
N ARG A 59 -6.31 -4.38 -0.19
CA ARG A 59 -6.63 -4.92 1.15
C ARG A 59 -6.39 -6.42 1.25
N TRP A 60 -6.83 -7.20 0.27
CA TRP A 60 -6.61 -8.65 0.24
C TRP A 60 -5.13 -8.97 0.21
N TRP A 61 -4.40 -8.42 -0.77
CA TRP A 61 -2.97 -8.62 -0.91
C TRP A 61 -2.19 -8.19 0.34
N MET A 62 -2.55 -7.06 0.94
CA MET A 62 -1.93 -6.56 2.17
C MET A 62 -2.07 -7.54 3.34
N LEU A 63 -3.14 -8.35 3.39
CA LEU A 63 -3.40 -9.31 4.47
C LEU A 63 -2.90 -10.71 4.13
N THR A 64 -3.18 -11.22 2.92
CA THR A 64 -2.92 -12.60 2.51
C THR A 64 -1.63 -12.73 1.73
N GLY A 65 -1.30 -11.74 0.89
CA GLY A 65 -0.17 -11.77 -0.05
C GLY A 65 -0.55 -12.28 -1.42
N GLU A 66 -1.82 -12.63 -1.59
CA GLU A 66 -2.40 -13.10 -2.84
C GLU A 66 -3.14 -11.95 -3.54
N VAL A 67 -3.39 -12.10 -4.84
CA VAL A 67 -4.22 -11.19 -5.62
C VAL A 67 -5.49 -11.90 -6.07
N MET A 68 -6.60 -11.18 -6.16
CA MET A 68 -7.85 -11.60 -6.80
C MET A 68 -8.28 -10.49 -7.79
N PRO A 69 -7.64 -10.42 -8.97
CA PRO A 69 -7.88 -9.34 -9.94
C PRO A 69 -9.34 -9.26 -10.39
N ASP A 70 -10.02 -10.41 -10.49
CA ASP A 70 -11.45 -10.51 -10.82
C ASP A 70 -12.38 -9.84 -9.79
N LYS A 71 -11.88 -9.63 -8.56
CA LYS A 71 -12.57 -8.90 -7.48
C LYS A 71 -12.03 -7.49 -7.28
N GLY A 72 -11.17 -6.99 -8.17
CA GLY A 72 -10.50 -5.70 -8.03
C GLY A 72 -9.52 -5.65 -6.85
N GLN A 73 -9.09 -6.81 -6.34
CA GLN A 73 -8.14 -6.94 -5.24
C GLN A 73 -6.77 -7.30 -5.80
N VAL A 74 -5.90 -6.31 -5.94
CA VAL A 74 -4.63 -6.43 -6.65
C VAL A 74 -3.45 -6.09 -5.73
N SER A 75 -2.21 -6.18 -6.24
CA SER A 75 -1.03 -5.62 -5.58
C SER A 75 -0.57 -4.36 -6.31
N PRO A 76 0.25 -3.50 -5.67
CA PRO A 76 0.90 -2.40 -6.37
C PRO A 76 1.72 -2.85 -7.59
N GLU A 77 2.42 -3.99 -7.52
CA GLU A 77 3.17 -4.50 -8.67
C GLU A 77 2.24 -4.97 -9.79
N TYR A 78 1.11 -5.59 -9.46
CA TYR A 78 0.10 -5.98 -10.46
C TYR A 78 -0.47 -4.76 -11.17
N GLU A 79 -0.81 -3.69 -10.43
CA GLU A 79 -1.32 -2.45 -10.99
C GLU A 79 -0.28 -1.74 -11.88
N GLU A 80 0.99 -1.74 -11.47
CA GLU A 80 2.10 -1.22 -12.28
C GLU A 80 2.31 -2.03 -13.57
N ALA A 81 2.37 -3.36 -13.48
CA ALA A 81 2.50 -4.23 -14.64
C ALA A 81 1.35 -4.06 -15.63
N ASN A 82 0.10 -3.99 -15.13
CA ASN A 82 -1.08 -3.80 -15.96
C ASN A 82 -1.12 -2.43 -16.65
N ARG A 83 -0.56 -1.38 -16.03
CA ARG A 83 -0.41 -0.05 -16.65
C ARG A 83 0.63 -0.04 -17.78
N ASN A 84 1.67 -0.87 -17.67
CA ASN A 84 2.77 -0.93 -18.62
C ASN A 84 2.53 -1.91 -19.78
N LEU A 85 1.38 -2.59 -19.83
CA LEU A 85 1.02 -3.42 -20.98
C LEU A 85 0.78 -2.50 -22.19
N PRO A 86 1.56 -2.63 -23.28
CA PRO A 86 1.28 -1.91 -24.51
C PRO A 86 -0.13 -2.30 -24.95
N ASN A 87 -0.95 -1.30 -25.30
CA ASN A 87 -2.31 -1.47 -25.82
C ASN A 87 -2.29 -2.62 -26.83
N GLN A 88 -2.75 -3.81 -26.42
CA GLN A 88 -2.86 -4.93 -27.30
C GLN A 88 -4.07 -4.64 -28.19
N ASN A 89 -3.85 -3.85 -29.23
CA ASN A 89 -4.68 -3.85 -30.42
C ASN A 89 -4.50 -5.21 -31.09
N ALA A 90 -5.13 -6.23 -30.52
CA ALA A 90 -5.43 -7.45 -31.23
C ALA A 90 -6.59 -7.10 -32.17
N GLY A 91 -6.22 -6.75 -33.42
CA GLY A 91 -7.14 -6.62 -34.54
C GLY A 91 -7.64 -7.97 -35.02
#